data_AF-A0A7L4ZMY6-F1
#
_entry.id   AF-A0A7L4ZMY6-F1
#
_cell.length_a   1.000
_cell.length_b   1.000
_cell.length_c   1.000
_cell.angle_alpha   90.00
_cell.angle_beta   90.00
_cell.angle_gamma   90.00
#
_symmetry.space_group_name_H-M   'P 1'
#
loop_
_entity.id
_entity.type
_entity.pdbx_description
1 polymer ?
#
loop_
_entity_poly.entity_id
_entity_poly.type
_entity_poly.pdbx_seq_one_letter_code
_entity_poly.pdbx_strand_id
1 'polypeptide(L)'
;MRNILFIFFVGISNLAFSQTIAQIDSVSNVFCDYLKQSDIKNDTLKISSLYNEQFNPYLRKIDQSKVQKIGKQLFYRLQRNCLEFSELLDRLEPPKEAIVRITEKPTSEISRKQLKQFKNQKDFYYLEVAGDTTNVVMQDGFWTDSFSDKTFSKLTYNWINDTEFELTFIESNNESRSNFSVKGDIYVYQVLSKEDGFYFMSVHIPGQKTYDKFKIYYK
;
A
#
# COMPACT_ATOMS: atom_id res chain seq x y z
N MET A 1 16.66 3.26 64.26
CA MET A 1 17.24 3.45 62.92
C MET A 1 17.30 2.10 62.23
N ARG A 2 16.40 1.84 61.27
CA ARG A 2 16.50 0.67 60.40
C ARG A 2 16.00 1.11 59.01
N ASN A 3 16.96 1.42 58.16
CA ASN A 3 16.74 1.77 56.76
C ASN A 3 16.06 0.58 56.07
N ILE A 4 14.84 0.77 55.57
CA ILE A 4 14.27 -0.11 54.56
C ILE A 4 14.24 0.72 53.28
N LEU A 5 15.26 0.48 52.47
CA LEU A 5 15.36 0.94 51.09
C LEU A 5 14.23 0.25 50.31
N PHE A 6 13.22 1.00 49.86
CA PHE A 6 12.28 0.49 48.87
C PHE A 6 13.01 0.49 47.51
N ILE A 7 13.36 -0.72 47.06
CA ILE A 7 13.90 -0.96 45.72
C ILE A 7 12.77 -0.69 44.72
N PHE A 8 12.95 0.37 43.94
CA PHE A 8 12.17 0.69 42.75
C PHE A 8 12.50 -0.38 41.69
N PHE A 9 11.66 -1.42 41.58
CA PHE A 9 11.83 -2.40 40.51
C PHE A 9 11.29 -1.80 39.20
N VAL A 10 12.20 -1.20 38.45
CA VAL A 10 12.02 -0.95 37.02
C VAL A 10 11.92 -2.29 36.33
N GLY A 11 10.80 -2.50 35.64
CA GLY A 11 10.56 -3.68 34.81
C GLY A 11 9.54 -3.35 33.73
N ILE A 12 9.83 -2.36 32.90
CA ILE A 12 9.14 -2.17 31.61
C ILE A 12 9.61 -3.31 30.70
N SER A 13 9.05 -4.50 30.86
CA SER A 13 9.27 -5.65 29.98
C SER A 13 8.09 -5.84 29.02
N ASN A 14 7.75 -4.79 28.28
CA ASN A 14 6.84 -4.87 27.13
C ASN A 14 7.58 -4.77 25.78
N LEU A 15 8.84 -5.23 25.70
CA LEU A 15 9.51 -5.47 24.42
C LEU A 15 9.28 -6.92 23.94
N ALA A 16 8.02 -7.37 23.95
CA ALA A 16 7.62 -8.69 23.46
C ALA A 16 6.96 -8.64 22.08
N PHE A 17 7.19 -7.60 21.28
CA PHE A 17 6.58 -7.50 19.96
C PHE A 17 7.45 -6.73 18.98
N SER A 18 8.25 -7.44 18.18
CA SER A 18 8.61 -6.91 16.87
C SER A 18 9.18 -8.03 16.03
N GLN A 19 8.36 -8.62 15.17
CA GLN A 19 8.89 -8.66 13.83
C GLN A 19 8.88 -7.23 13.34
N THR A 20 10.05 -6.66 13.08
CA THR A 20 10.10 -5.32 12.51
C THR A 20 9.57 -5.41 11.08
N ILE A 21 9.02 -4.31 10.57
CA ILE A 21 8.55 -4.28 9.18
C ILE A 21 9.69 -4.64 8.21
N ALA A 22 10.93 -4.27 8.54
CA ALA A 22 12.11 -4.70 7.79
C ALA A 22 12.28 -6.23 7.71
N GLN A 23 11.95 -6.97 8.77
CA GLN A 23 11.96 -8.44 8.74
C GLN A 23 10.84 -8.99 7.86
N ILE A 24 9.63 -8.41 7.94
CA ILE A 24 8.52 -8.78 7.04
C ILE A 24 8.92 -8.53 5.58
N ASP A 25 9.47 -7.35 5.27
CA ASP A 25 9.92 -6.98 3.94
C ASP A 25 11.03 -7.93 3.43
N SER A 26 11.96 -8.30 4.31
CA SER A 26 13.00 -9.28 3.96
C SER A 26 12.40 -10.64 3.59
N VAL A 27 11.36 -11.10 4.29
CA VAL A 27 10.69 -12.37 3.97
C VAL A 27 9.87 -12.24 2.70
N SER A 28 9.17 -11.11 2.50
CA SER A 28 8.47 -10.80 1.25
C SER A 28 9.41 -10.87 0.04
N ASN A 29 10.65 -10.40 0.16
CA ASN A 29 11.63 -10.49 -0.93
C ASN A 29 11.99 -11.94 -1.28
N VAL A 30 12.20 -12.79 -0.27
CA VAL A 30 12.45 -14.24 -0.48
C VAL A 30 11.29 -14.89 -1.22
N PHE A 31 10.06 -14.55 -0.84
CA PHE A 31 8.86 -15.08 -1.48
C PHE A 31 8.70 -14.58 -2.92
N CYS A 32 9.11 -13.34 -3.17
CA CYS A 32 9.14 -12.78 -4.51
C CYS A 32 10.15 -13.50 -5.41
N ASP A 33 11.36 -13.78 -4.89
CA ASP A 33 12.38 -14.51 -5.64
C ASP A 33 11.94 -15.93 -5.97
N TYR A 34 11.22 -16.60 -5.06
CA TYR A 34 10.58 -17.88 -5.34
C TYR A 34 9.59 -17.78 -6.53
N LEU A 35 8.74 -16.75 -6.57
CA LEU A 35 7.78 -16.56 -7.67
C LEU A 35 8.46 -16.29 -9.01
N LYS A 36 9.56 -15.54 -9.01
CA LYS A 36 10.37 -15.24 -10.20
C LYS A 36 11.04 -16.48 -10.78
N GLN A 37 11.49 -17.38 -9.91
CA GLN A 37 12.20 -18.61 -10.29
C GLN A 37 11.24 -19.77 -10.62
N SER A 38 9.98 -19.68 -10.18
CA SER A 38 8.97 -20.71 -10.43
C SER A 38 8.57 -20.77 -11.91
N ASP A 39 8.68 -21.98 -12.48
CA ASP A 39 8.29 -22.34 -13.84
C ASP A 39 6.81 -22.76 -13.96
N ILE A 40 6.06 -22.75 -12.84
CA ILE A 40 4.64 -23.13 -12.79
C ILE A 40 3.84 -22.13 -13.62
N LYS A 41 3.23 -22.61 -14.71
CA LYS A 41 2.46 -21.77 -15.65
C LYS A 41 1.03 -21.50 -15.20
N ASN A 42 0.42 -22.43 -14.46
CA ASN A 42 -0.96 -22.26 -14.00
C ASN A 42 -0.98 -21.36 -12.76
N ASP A 43 -1.66 -20.22 -12.84
CA ASP A 43 -1.67 -19.20 -11.78
C ASP A 43 -2.21 -19.74 -10.44
N THR A 44 -3.26 -20.57 -10.47
CA THR A 44 -3.84 -21.20 -9.27
C THR A 44 -2.86 -22.16 -8.60
N LEU A 45 -2.14 -22.98 -9.38
CA LEU A 45 -1.09 -23.83 -8.86
C LEU A 45 0.10 -23.00 -8.36
N LYS A 46 0.45 -21.91 -9.05
CA LYS A 46 1.56 -21.04 -8.67
C LYS A 46 1.33 -20.38 -7.32
N ILE A 47 0.14 -19.79 -7.10
CA ILE A 47 -0.22 -19.23 -5.80
C ILE A 47 -0.31 -20.30 -4.72
N SER A 48 -0.92 -21.46 -5.02
CA SER A 48 -1.00 -22.56 -4.05
C SER A 48 0.38 -23.08 -3.64
N SER A 49 1.31 -23.17 -4.60
CA SER A 49 2.70 -23.57 -4.34
C SER A 49 3.44 -22.54 -3.49
N LEU A 50 3.27 -21.24 -3.77
CA LEU A 50 3.81 -20.19 -2.90
C LEU A 50 3.30 -20.35 -1.45
N TYR A 51 2.00 -20.63 -1.28
CA TYR A 51 1.45 -20.82 0.07
C TYR A 51 2.01 -22.05 0.76
N ASN A 52 2.08 -23.19 0.07
CA ASN A 52 2.51 -24.46 0.64
C ASN A 52 4.01 -24.54 0.90
N GLU A 53 4.83 -23.99 0.00
CA GLU A 53 6.29 -24.09 0.06
C GLU A 53 6.95 -22.93 0.82
N GLN A 54 6.31 -21.75 0.86
CA GLN A 54 6.91 -20.55 1.47
C GLN A 54 6.10 -20.01 2.65
N PHE A 55 4.85 -19.57 2.44
CA PHE A 55 4.07 -18.91 3.50
C PHE A 55 3.81 -19.84 4.70
N ASN A 56 3.22 -21.01 4.47
CA ASN A 56 2.81 -21.91 5.56
C ASN A 56 4.02 -22.40 6.37
N PRO A 57 5.15 -22.83 5.76
CA PRO A 57 6.36 -23.17 6.49
C PRO A 57 6.93 -22.00 7.31
N TYR A 58 6.86 -20.78 6.81
CA TYR A 58 7.27 -19.60 7.58
C TYR A 58 6.35 -19.36 8.78
N LEU A 59 5.04 -19.36 8.57
CA LEU A 59 4.05 -19.09 9.62
C LEU A 59 4.05 -20.15 10.74
N ARG A 60 4.40 -21.41 10.45
CA ARG A 60 4.58 -22.46 11.47
C ARG A 60 5.71 -22.18 12.48
N LYS A 61 6.66 -21.30 12.13
CA LYS A 61 7.76 -20.88 13.02
C LYS A 61 7.37 -19.69 13.90
N ILE A 62 6.19 -19.11 13.66
CA ILE A 62 5.69 -17.95 14.37
C ILE A 62 4.79 -18.40 15.52
N ASP A 63 4.84 -17.67 16.63
CA ASP A 63 3.89 -17.85 17.74
C ASP A 63 2.45 -17.82 17.22
N GLN A 64 1.68 -18.85 17.56
CA GLN A 64 0.30 -19.04 17.11
C GLN A 64 -0.57 -17.80 17.37
N SER A 65 -0.35 -17.08 18.47
CA SER A 65 -1.09 -15.86 18.80
C SER A 65 -0.83 -14.69 17.83
N LYS A 66 0.28 -14.74 17.08
CA LYS A 66 0.74 -13.69 16.15
C LYS A 66 0.56 -14.07 14.68
N VAL A 67 0.30 -15.34 14.38
CA VAL A 67 0.22 -15.87 13.00
C VAL A 67 -0.72 -15.07 12.11
N GLN A 68 -1.93 -14.73 12.59
CA GLN A 68 -2.89 -13.98 11.76
C GLN A 68 -2.36 -12.59 11.39
N LYS A 69 -1.83 -11.86 12.37
CA LYS A 69 -1.30 -10.51 12.16
C LYS A 69 -0.11 -10.53 11.21
N ILE A 70 0.87 -11.40 11.48
CA ILE A 70 2.09 -11.52 10.66
C ILE A 70 1.75 -12.02 9.26
N GLY A 71 0.82 -12.98 9.13
CA GLY A 71 0.37 -13.48 7.83
C GLY A 71 -0.25 -12.40 6.96
N LYS A 72 -1.14 -11.57 7.53
CA LYS A 72 -1.73 -10.41 6.83
C LYS A 72 -0.66 -9.40 6.43
N GLN A 73 0.23 -9.01 7.35
CA GLN A 73 1.33 -8.10 7.05
C GLN A 73 2.20 -8.64 5.90
N LEU A 74 2.57 -9.91 5.96
CA LEU A 74 3.42 -10.54 4.95
C LEU A 74 2.73 -10.59 3.58
N PHE A 75 1.43 -10.89 3.54
CA PHE A 75 0.64 -10.87 2.30
C PHE A 75 0.64 -9.46 1.66
N TYR A 76 0.28 -8.43 2.42
CA TYR A 76 0.19 -7.07 1.88
C TYR A 76 1.55 -6.46 1.54
N ARG A 77 2.60 -6.76 2.33
CA ARG A 77 3.97 -6.33 2.02
C ARG A 77 4.55 -7.10 0.83
N LEU A 78 4.17 -8.37 0.64
CA LEU A 78 4.53 -9.09 -0.59
C LEU A 78 3.84 -8.46 -1.81
N GLN A 79 2.54 -8.14 -1.72
CA GLN A 79 1.83 -7.44 -2.78
C GLN A 79 2.53 -6.12 -3.12
N ARG A 80 2.86 -5.32 -2.11
CA ARG A 80 3.57 -4.07 -2.30
C ARG A 80 4.92 -4.26 -2.99
N ASN A 81 5.77 -5.15 -2.47
CA ASN A 81 7.19 -5.19 -2.82
C ASN A 81 7.50 -6.13 -3.99
N CYS A 82 6.55 -6.97 -4.40
CA CYS A 82 6.73 -7.96 -5.46
C CYS A 82 5.76 -7.75 -6.62
N LEU A 83 6.31 -7.29 -7.74
CA LEU A 83 5.54 -7.10 -8.96
C LEU A 83 4.91 -8.41 -9.44
N GLU A 84 5.66 -9.51 -9.42
CA GLU A 84 5.20 -10.83 -9.88
C GLU A 84 4.02 -11.35 -9.05
N PHE A 85 4.00 -11.03 -7.74
CA PHE A 85 2.87 -11.39 -6.89
C PHE A 85 1.65 -10.50 -7.16
N SER A 86 1.84 -9.19 -7.29
CA SER A 86 0.75 -8.27 -7.65
C SER A 86 0.12 -8.64 -9.00
N GLU A 87 0.92 -8.91 -10.03
CA GLU A 87 0.41 -9.34 -11.34
C GLU A 87 -0.27 -10.71 -11.30
N LEU A 88 0.22 -11.63 -10.46
CA LEU A 88 -0.44 -12.92 -10.23
C LEU A 88 -1.82 -12.72 -9.60
N LEU A 89 -1.94 -11.84 -8.60
CA LEU A 89 -3.22 -11.50 -8.00
C LEU A 89 -4.16 -10.84 -9.02
N ASP A 90 -3.67 -9.88 -9.81
CA ASP A 90 -4.46 -9.19 -10.85
C ASP A 90 -5.01 -10.17 -11.91
N ARG A 91 -4.31 -11.28 -12.20
CA ARG A 91 -4.81 -12.32 -13.12
C ARG A 91 -5.83 -13.25 -12.48
N LEU A 92 -5.65 -13.56 -11.20
CA LEU A 92 -6.55 -14.44 -10.44
C LEU A 92 -7.86 -13.73 -10.05
N GLU A 93 -7.76 -12.46 -9.66
CA GLU A 93 -8.85 -11.61 -9.22
C GLU A 93 -8.75 -10.24 -9.92
N PRO A 94 -9.15 -10.15 -11.21
CA PRO A 94 -9.04 -8.91 -11.96
C PRO A 94 -9.82 -7.76 -11.30
N PRO A 95 -9.24 -6.55 -11.23
CA PRO A 95 -9.92 -5.41 -10.64
C PRO A 95 -11.13 -5.00 -11.48
N LYS A 96 -12.21 -4.57 -10.81
CA LYS A 96 -13.43 -4.11 -11.48
C LYS A 96 -13.21 -2.86 -12.34
N GLU A 97 -12.27 -2.02 -11.96
CA GLU A 97 -11.79 -0.90 -12.76
C GLU A 97 -10.35 -1.14 -13.20
N ALA A 98 -10.08 -0.95 -14.49
CA ALA A 98 -8.77 -1.23 -15.05
C ALA A 98 -7.69 -0.30 -14.47
N ILE A 99 -6.70 -0.91 -13.82
CA ILE A 99 -5.43 -0.29 -13.47
C ILE A 99 -4.42 -0.70 -14.55
N VAL A 100 -3.82 0.28 -15.22
CA VAL A 100 -2.83 0.01 -16.27
C VAL A 100 -1.44 0.19 -15.68
N ARG A 101 -0.72 -0.92 -15.54
CA ARG A 101 0.67 -0.91 -15.10
C ARG A 101 1.62 -0.67 -16.27
N ILE A 102 2.49 0.32 -16.14
CA ILE A 102 3.47 0.70 -17.17
C ILE A 102 4.88 0.77 -16.57
N THR A 103 5.89 0.48 -17.38
CA THR A 103 7.30 0.44 -16.96
C THR A 103 8.06 1.74 -17.24
N GLU A 104 7.47 2.62 -18.05
CA GLU A 104 8.02 3.94 -18.36
C GLU A 104 7.24 5.01 -17.62
N LYS A 105 7.94 6.05 -17.18
CA LYS A 105 7.30 7.19 -16.52
C LYS A 105 6.35 7.85 -17.50
N PRO A 106 5.04 7.95 -17.20
CA PRO A 106 4.10 8.57 -18.11
C PRO A 106 4.37 10.07 -18.26
N THR A 107 4.17 10.58 -19.47
CA THR A 107 4.16 12.02 -19.72
C THR A 107 2.80 12.59 -19.34
N SER A 108 2.79 13.73 -18.65
CA SER A 108 1.57 14.46 -18.37
C SER A 108 1.18 15.34 -19.57
N GLU A 109 -0.06 15.18 -20.03
CA GLU A 109 -0.68 15.94 -21.10
C GLU A 109 -1.69 16.97 -20.56
N ILE A 110 -1.79 17.09 -19.23
CA ILE A 110 -2.78 17.97 -18.61
C ILE A 110 -2.47 19.44 -18.90
N SER A 111 -3.48 20.19 -19.33
CA SER A 111 -3.32 21.62 -19.52
C SER A 111 -3.18 22.35 -18.18
N ARG A 112 -2.48 23.49 -18.17
CA ARG A 112 -2.37 24.37 -16.99
C ARG A 112 -3.73 24.74 -16.39
N LYS A 113 -4.74 24.94 -17.23
CA LYS A 113 -6.12 25.26 -16.80
C LYS A 113 -6.76 24.08 -16.04
N GLN A 114 -6.67 22.87 -16.59
CA GLN A 114 -7.21 21.66 -15.95
C GLN A 114 -6.46 21.30 -14.66
N LEU A 115 -5.14 21.52 -14.63
CA LEU A 115 -4.32 21.32 -13.45
C LEU A 115 -4.68 22.33 -12.34
N LYS A 116 -4.91 23.59 -12.68
CA LYS A 116 -5.41 24.59 -11.71
C LYS A 116 -6.78 24.19 -11.15
N GLN A 117 -7.67 23.62 -11.96
CA GLN A 117 -8.94 23.08 -11.48
C GLN A 117 -8.72 21.92 -10.51
N PHE A 118 -7.84 20.96 -10.85
CA PHE A 118 -7.48 19.85 -9.97
C PHE A 118 -6.96 20.35 -8.61
N LYS A 119 -6.01 21.29 -8.61
CA LYS A 119 -5.42 21.86 -7.38
C LYS A 119 -6.41 22.61 -6.50
N ASN A 120 -7.53 23.09 -7.07
CA ASN A 120 -8.58 23.80 -6.35
C ASN A 120 -9.72 22.87 -5.91
N GLN A 121 -9.80 21.66 -6.46
CA GLN A 121 -10.77 20.64 -6.06
C GLN A 121 -10.31 19.98 -4.76
N LYS A 122 -11.24 19.77 -3.83
CA LYS A 122 -10.97 19.11 -2.54
C LYS A 122 -11.49 17.69 -2.51
N ASP A 123 -12.67 17.48 -3.06
CA ASP A 123 -13.40 16.22 -2.96
C ASP A 123 -13.23 15.38 -4.23
N PHE A 124 -12.71 14.17 -4.02
CA PHE A 124 -12.48 13.18 -5.05
C PHE A 124 -12.99 11.81 -4.59
N TYR A 125 -12.98 10.85 -5.50
CA TYR A 125 -13.14 9.45 -5.16
C TYR A 125 -12.46 8.53 -6.19
N TYR A 126 -12.16 7.30 -5.80
CA TYR A 126 -11.72 6.24 -6.70
C TYR A 126 -12.43 4.93 -6.37
N LEU A 127 -12.38 3.98 -7.30
CA LEU A 127 -12.93 2.65 -7.11
C LEU A 127 -11.83 1.69 -6.64
N GLU A 128 -12.08 0.98 -5.55
CA GLU A 128 -11.24 -0.12 -5.09
C GLU A 128 -11.30 -1.30 -6.07
N VAL A 129 -10.38 -2.27 -5.92
CA VAL A 129 -10.35 -3.50 -6.73
C VAL A 129 -11.72 -4.21 -6.75
N ALA A 130 -12.40 -4.25 -5.61
CA ALA A 130 -13.74 -4.84 -5.45
C ALA A 130 -14.89 -3.95 -5.98
N GLY A 131 -14.58 -2.74 -6.45
CA GLY A 131 -15.52 -1.73 -6.96
C GLY A 131 -16.19 -0.86 -5.90
N ASP A 132 -15.84 -1.04 -4.62
CA ASP A 132 -16.25 -0.13 -3.56
C ASP A 132 -15.67 1.27 -3.79
N THR A 133 -16.41 2.29 -3.39
CA THR A 133 -15.96 3.67 -3.54
C THR A 133 -15.16 4.10 -2.30
N THR A 134 -13.94 4.58 -2.54
CA THR A 134 -13.14 5.29 -1.54
C THR A 134 -13.22 6.79 -1.81
N ASN A 135 -13.75 7.54 -0.85
CA ASN A 135 -13.80 8.99 -0.95
C ASN A 135 -12.47 9.59 -0.49
N VAL A 136 -12.02 10.63 -1.17
CA VAL A 136 -10.77 11.32 -0.91
C VAL A 136 -11.06 12.79 -0.65
N VAL A 137 -10.52 13.30 0.45
CA VAL A 137 -10.50 14.73 0.73
C VAL A 137 -9.06 15.22 0.74
N MET A 138 -8.74 16.13 -0.18
CA MET A 138 -7.48 16.86 -0.24
C MET A 138 -7.66 18.25 0.36
N GLN A 139 -7.24 18.45 1.61
CA GLN A 139 -7.40 19.71 2.31
C GLN A 139 -6.30 19.91 3.35
N ASP A 140 -5.85 21.17 3.51
CA ASP A 140 -4.90 21.60 4.53
C ASP A 140 -3.59 20.76 4.55
N GLY A 141 -3.13 20.35 3.36
CA GLY A 141 -1.93 19.53 3.21
C GLY A 141 -2.13 18.04 3.53
N PHE A 142 -3.37 17.59 3.77
CA PHE A 142 -3.71 16.19 4.02
C PHE A 142 -4.53 15.57 2.88
N TRP A 143 -4.19 14.34 2.58
CA TRP A 143 -4.99 13.41 1.77
C TRP A 143 -5.64 12.42 2.73
N THR A 144 -6.96 12.45 2.82
CA THR A 144 -7.72 11.57 3.71
C THR A 144 -8.63 10.67 2.90
N ASP A 145 -8.38 9.36 2.96
CA ASP A 145 -9.25 8.33 2.38
C ASP A 145 -10.34 7.96 3.39
N SER A 146 -11.58 7.82 2.94
CA SER A 146 -12.70 7.25 3.69
C SER A 146 -13.28 6.06 2.93
N PHE A 147 -13.16 4.87 3.52
CA PHE A 147 -13.53 3.60 2.90
C PHE A 147 -15.00 3.23 3.20
N SER A 148 -15.55 2.30 2.41
CA SER A 148 -16.94 1.84 2.54
C SER A 148 -17.25 1.16 3.89
N ASP A 149 -16.23 0.56 4.51
CA ASP A 149 -16.29 -0.06 5.84
C ASP A 149 -16.16 0.93 7.02
N LYS A 150 -16.19 2.25 6.73
CA LYS A 150 -16.06 3.35 7.70
C LYS A 150 -14.68 3.46 8.34
N THR A 151 -13.67 2.79 7.81
CA THR A 151 -12.27 3.03 8.14
C THR A 151 -11.72 4.22 7.35
N PHE A 152 -10.52 4.67 7.68
CA PHE A 152 -9.85 5.77 7.01
C PHE A 152 -8.35 5.54 6.89
N SER A 153 -7.74 6.28 5.97
CA SER A 153 -6.27 6.46 5.90
C SER A 153 -5.96 7.94 5.83
N LYS A 154 -4.86 8.34 6.45
CA LYS A 154 -4.40 9.72 6.46
C LYS A 154 -2.96 9.80 5.98
N LEU A 155 -2.72 10.69 5.01
CA LEU A 155 -1.43 10.98 4.42
C LEU A 155 -1.24 12.49 4.37
N THR A 156 0.00 12.97 4.38
CA THR A 156 0.29 14.34 3.92
C THR A 156 0.41 14.35 2.40
N TYR A 157 0.07 15.46 1.75
CA TYR A 157 0.41 15.68 0.33
C TYR A 157 1.28 16.93 0.16
N ASN A 158 2.30 16.84 -0.68
CA ASN A 158 3.19 17.96 -0.98
C ASN A 158 3.56 17.99 -2.48
N TRP A 159 3.32 19.11 -3.15
CA TRP A 159 3.70 19.28 -4.56
C TRP A 159 5.22 19.35 -4.71
N ILE A 160 5.77 18.50 -5.58
CA ILE A 160 7.20 18.45 -5.88
C ILE A 160 7.53 19.11 -7.24
N ASN A 161 6.53 19.23 -8.11
CA ASN A 161 6.57 20.06 -9.31
C ASN A 161 5.14 20.46 -9.73
N ASP A 162 4.97 20.95 -10.96
CA ASP A 162 3.67 21.38 -11.45
C ASP A 162 2.64 20.25 -11.47
N THR A 163 3.01 19.06 -11.96
CA THR A 163 2.09 17.94 -12.19
C THR A 163 2.19 16.83 -11.16
N GLU A 164 3.20 16.87 -10.29
CA GLU A 164 3.49 15.80 -9.34
C GLU A 164 3.48 16.26 -7.89
N PHE A 165 3.03 15.37 -7.02
CA PHE A 165 3.05 15.54 -5.59
C PHE A 165 3.34 14.20 -4.91
N GLU A 166 3.96 14.28 -3.73
CA GLU A 166 4.20 13.13 -2.88
C GLU A 166 3.08 12.99 -1.86
N LEU A 167 2.62 11.76 -1.65
CA LEU A 167 1.87 11.37 -0.47
C LEU A 167 2.79 10.67 0.51
N THR A 168 2.80 11.11 1.77
CA THR A 168 3.53 10.42 2.85
C THR A 168 2.54 9.83 3.84
N PHE A 169 2.61 8.52 4.02
CA PHE A 169 1.69 7.78 4.88
C PHE A 169 1.89 8.16 6.36
N ILE A 170 0.80 8.51 7.04
CA ILE A 170 0.80 8.82 8.48
C ILE A 170 0.26 7.62 9.24
N GLU A 171 -0.99 7.26 8.99
CA GLU A 171 -1.71 6.20 9.69
C GLU A 171 -2.95 5.73 8.93
N SER A 172 -3.44 4.56 9.32
CA SER A 172 -4.70 4.00 8.84
C SER A 172 -5.26 3.03 9.86
N ASN A 173 -6.58 3.00 10.01
CA ASN A 173 -7.27 1.91 10.70
C ASN A 173 -7.96 0.93 9.71
N ASN A 174 -7.77 1.12 8.40
CA ASN A 174 -8.18 0.17 7.38
C ASN A 174 -7.25 -1.05 7.38
N GLU A 175 -7.81 -2.26 7.34
CA GLU A 175 -7.02 -3.49 7.41
C GLU A 175 -5.99 -3.59 6.28
N SER A 176 -6.40 -3.35 5.04
CA SER A 176 -5.50 -3.45 3.89
C SER A 176 -4.41 -2.38 3.95
N ARG A 177 -4.80 -1.11 4.11
CA ARG A 177 -3.85 0.01 4.07
C ARG A 177 -2.86 0.01 5.24
N SER A 178 -3.28 -0.34 6.45
CA SER A 178 -2.40 -0.41 7.62
C SER A 178 -1.38 -1.55 7.58
N ASN A 179 -1.63 -2.60 6.78
CA ASN A 179 -0.67 -3.69 6.56
C ASN A 179 0.19 -3.47 5.30
N PHE A 180 -0.34 -2.76 4.30
CA PHE A 180 0.38 -2.41 3.08
C PHE A 180 1.40 -1.28 3.31
N SER A 181 1.05 -0.30 4.15
CA SER A 181 1.83 0.92 4.37
C SER A 181 2.29 1.05 5.82
N VAL A 182 3.46 1.64 6.01
CA VAL A 182 4.00 2.04 7.30
C VAL A 182 4.29 3.53 7.31
N LYS A 183 4.30 4.13 8.51
CA LYS A 183 4.50 5.57 8.67
C LYS A 183 5.80 6.00 7.98
N GLY A 184 5.70 7.02 7.13
CA GLY A 184 6.80 7.55 6.35
C GLY A 184 6.95 6.94 4.95
N ASP A 185 6.17 5.91 4.60
CA ASP A 185 6.13 5.42 3.22
C ASP A 185 5.67 6.54 2.27
N ILE A 186 6.37 6.67 1.14
CA ILE A 186 6.13 7.71 0.13
C ILE A 186 5.52 7.09 -1.13
N TYR A 187 4.58 7.82 -1.72
CA TYR A 187 3.98 7.54 -3.01
C TYR A 187 4.06 8.80 -3.87
N VAL A 188 4.62 8.69 -5.07
CA VAL A 188 4.69 9.81 -6.01
C VAL A 188 3.50 9.73 -6.94
N TYR A 189 2.62 10.72 -6.86
CA TYR A 189 1.46 10.85 -7.73
C TYR A 189 1.73 11.88 -8.82
N GLN A 190 1.24 11.60 -10.02
CA GLN A 190 1.25 12.54 -11.15
C GLN A 190 -0.16 12.68 -11.73
N VAL A 191 -0.58 13.91 -11.97
CA VAL A 191 -1.81 14.19 -12.74
C VAL A 191 -1.45 14.13 -14.22
N LEU A 192 -2.07 13.23 -14.98
CA LEU A 192 -1.69 12.96 -16.37
C LEU A 192 -2.55 13.70 -17.37
N SER A 193 -3.86 13.54 -17.27
CA SER A 193 -4.83 14.18 -18.18
C SER A 193 -6.18 14.28 -17.49
N LYS A 194 -7.10 15.02 -18.11
CA LYS A 194 -8.48 15.17 -17.63
C LYS A 194 -9.43 14.74 -18.72
N GLU A 195 -10.38 13.89 -18.37
CA GLU A 195 -11.53 13.49 -19.18
C GLU A 195 -12.82 14.02 -18.53
N ASP A 196 -13.95 13.77 -19.18
CA ASP A 196 -15.24 14.08 -18.58
C ASP A 196 -15.47 13.19 -17.35
N GLY A 197 -15.76 13.83 -16.20
CA GLY A 197 -15.99 13.15 -14.92
C GLY A 197 -14.77 12.63 -14.15
N PHE A 198 -13.56 12.57 -14.72
CA PHE A 198 -12.37 12.09 -13.99
C PHE A 198 -11.04 12.65 -14.50
N TYR A 199 -9.98 12.45 -13.71
CA TYR A 199 -8.59 12.64 -14.08
C TYR A 199 -7.90 11.29 -14.20
N PHE A 200 -7.05 11.13 -15.21
CA PHE A 200 -6.06 10.06 -15.18
C PHE A 200 -4.90 10.49 -14.30
N MET A 201 -4.51 9.60 -13.41
CA MET A 201 -3.35 9.75 -12.56
C MET A 201 -2.41 8.56 -12.74
N SER A 202 -1.16 8.74 -12.36
CA SER A 202 -0.27 7.63 -12.06
C SER A 202 0.24 7.71 -10.64
N VAL A 203 0.46 6.56 -10.02
CA VAL A 203 1.19 6.42 -8.76
C VAL A 203 2.45 5.59 -8.97
N HIS A 204 3.50 5.98 -8.26
CA HIS A 204 4.78 5.29 -8.23
C HIS A 204 5.27 5.16 -6.79
N ILE A 205 5.71 3.96 -6.41
CA ILE A 205 6.40 3.73 -5.15
C ILE A 205 7.91 3.82 -5.42
N PRO A 206 8.64 4.77 -4.79
CA PRO A 206 10.08 4.90 -4.98
C PRO A 206 10.83 3.57 -4.81
N GLY A 207 11.72 3.28 -5.75
CA GLY A 207 12.47 2.02 -5.81
C GLY A 207 11.83 0.92 -6.65
N GLN A 208 10.57 1.07 -7.05
CA GLN A 208 9.94 0.17 -8.03
C GLN A 208 10.24 0.61 -9.46
N LYS A 209 9.97 -0.26 -10.44
CA LYS A 209 10.19 0.04 -11.87
C LYS A 209 8.89 0.38 -12.61
N THR A 210 7.77 0.40 -11.91
CA THR A 210 6.44 0.50 -12.49
C THR A 210 5.71 1.74 -12.00
N TYR A 211 4.74 2.14 -12.80
CA TYR A 211 3.77 3.18 -12.52
C TYR A 211 2.39 2.57 -12.74
N ASP A 212 1.49 2.75 -11.77
CA ASP A 212 0.12 2.29 -11.90
C ASP A 212 -0.73 3.48 -12.32
N LYS A 213 -1.31 3.42 -13.52
CA LYS A 213 -2.23 4.42 -14.05
C LYS A 213 -3.66 4.05 -13.68
N PHE A 214 -4.37 4.98 -13.06
CA PHE A 214 -5.73 4.80 -12.56
C PHE A 214 -6.56 6.08 -12.74
N LYS A 215 -7.86 5.98 -12.48
CA LYS A 215 -8.79 7.11 -12.52
C LYS A 215 -9.04 7.65 -11.12
N ILE A 216 -9.07 8.97 -11.00
CA ILE A 216 -9.65 9.64 -9.85
C ILE A 216 -10.81 10.52 -10.33
N TYR A 217 -11.98 10.31 -9.76
CA TYR A 217 -13.19 11.03 -10.07
C TYR A 217 -13.33 12.24 -9.15
N TYR A 218 -14.07 13.25 -9.59
CA TYR A 218 -14.34 14.47 -8.82
C TYR A 218 -15.85 14.67 -8.68
N LYS A 219 -16.25 15.28 -7.55
CA LYS A 219 -17.63 15.67 -7.28
C LYS A 219 -17.89 17.10 -7.73
#